data_AF-A0A085Z6B6-F1
#
_entry.id   AF-A0A085Z6B6-F1
#
_cell.length_a   1.000
_cell.length_b   1.000
_cell.length_c   1.000
_cell.angle_alpha   90.00
_cell.angle_beta   90.00
_cell.angle_gamma   90.00
#
_symmetry.space_group_name_H-M   'P 1'
#
loop_
_entity.id
_entity.type
_entity.pdbx_description
1 polymer ?
#
loop_
_entity_poly.entity_id
_entity_poly.type
_entity_poly.pdbx_seq_one_letter_code
_entity_poly.pdbx_strand_id
1 'polypeptide(L)'
;MAKDSPNGIKEFWAEIPRIDEDFLGSIRDWKNVQIALEEDVIWLKGFTDEQAVSSEIQQLPNFLLYELREGLLFRKDALVPSKKVRTALLWTPIDKALRLTFPPSNQNFFGIDEKIELHLKPSEEEQPATALLSSMAEIKETIIALPKFKLEKLDWIVINDKALFIGNPLLSFPGKTYWTKDGHLLPTGFDFEFKNLSSLLQRKYNAGQDQWLLWNENGSVLNLNKDDFRKLSVSSFRLTEKAKEWM
;
A
#
# COMPACT_ATOMS: atom_id res chain seq x y z
N MET A 1 -29.05 2.25 -71.18
CA MET A 1 -28.44 2.90 -70.00
C MET A 1 -29.36 2.62 -68.82
N ALA A 2 -29.13 1.51 -68.13
CA ALA A 2 -29.93 1.12 -66.98
C ALA A 2 -29.38 1.82 -65.73
N LYS A 3 -30.25 2.56 -65.05
CA LYS A 3 -30.04 3.04 -63.69
C LYS A 3 -30.17 1.83 -62.77
N ASP A 4 -29.08 1.36 -62.21
CA ASP A 4 -29.15 0.45 -61.06
C ASP A 4 -29.32 1.26 -59.77
N SER A 5 -30.26 0.78 -58.96
CA SER A 5 -30.86 1.43 -57.79
C SER A 5 -29.85 1.85 -56.70
N PRO A 6 -30.06 3.00 -56.03
CA PRO A 6 -29.24 3.43 -54.90
C PRO A 6 -29.86 2.91 -53.60
N ASN A 7 -29.28 1.86 -53.01
CA ASN A 7 -29.33 1.48 -51.58
C ASN A 7 -29.05 -0.01 -51.39
N GLY A 8 -27.96 -0.51 -51.99
CA GLY A 8 -27.31 -1.71 -51.46
C GLY A 8 -26.56 -1.28 -50.21
N ILE A 9 -26.77 -1.97 -49.09
CA ILE A 9 -25.91 -1.82 -47.91
C ILE A 9 -24.49 -2.11 -48.40
N LYS A 10 -23.63 -1.08 -48.42
CA LYS A 10 -22.23 -1.27 -48.81
C LYS A 10 -21.56 -2.07 -47.72
N GLU A 11 -21.13 -3.27 -48.07
CA GLU A 11 -20.41 -4.12 -47.13
C GLU A 11 -18.91 -3.90 -47.33
N PHE A 12 -18.26 -3.42 -46.28
CA PHE A 12 -16.82 -3.16 -46.28
C PHE A 12 -16.08 -4.29 -45.58
N TRP A 13 -14.98 -4.68 -46.20
CA TRP A 13 -14.04 -5.68 -45.72
C TRP A 13 -12.65 -5.08 -45.67
N ALA A 14 -11.82 -5.52 -44.75
CA ALA A 14 -10.44 -5.06 -44.67
C ALA A 14 -9.48 -6.20 -44.34
N GLU A 15 -8.21 -6.00 -44.69
CA GLU A 15 -7.11 -6.84 -44.25
C GLU A 15 -6.03 -5.99 -43.59
N ILE A 16 -5.42 -6.54 -42.54
CA ILE A 16 -4.24 -6.00 -41.87
C ILE A 16 -3.27 -7.15 -41.55
N PRO A 17 -1.95 -6.96 -41.65
CA PRO A 17 -0.98 -7.96 -41.23
C PRO A 17 -1.12 -8.33 -39.75
N ARG A 18 -0.89 -9.59 -39.40
CA ARG A 18 -0.97 -10.07 -38.01
C ARG A 18 0.06 -9.43 -37.08
N ILE A 19 1.21 -9.01 -37.61
CA ILE A 19 2.23 -8.26 -36.86
C ILE A 19 1.69 -6.91 -36.35
N ASP A 20 0.65 -6.37 -37.00
CA ASP A 20 0.05 -5.08 -36.69
C ASP A 20 -1.24 -5.24 -35.84
N GLU A 21 -1.46 -6.42 -35.23
CA GLU A 21 -2.65 -6.73 -34.40
C GLU A 21 -2.84 -5.74 -33.24
N ASP A 22 -1.75 -5.31 -32.61
CA ASP A 22 -1.79 -4.37 -31.47
C ASP A 22 -2.43 -3.03 -31.81
N PHE A 23 -2.36 -2.60 -33.08
CA PHE A 23 -2.97 -1.35 -33.54
C PHE A 23 -4.50 -1.43 -33.62
N LEU A 24 -5.08 -2.64 -33.71
CA LEU A 24 -6.54 -2.84 -33.70
C LEU A 24 -7.20 -2.46 -32.37
N GLY A 25 -6.40 -2.19 -31.33
CA GLY A 25 -6.89 -1.64 -30.06
C GLY A 25 -7.70 -0.35 -30.21
N SER A 26 -7.42 0.48 -31.23
CA SER A 26 -8.13 1.74 -31.50
C SER A 26 -9.58 1.55 -31.93
N ILE A 27 -9.91 0.43 -32.58
CA ILE A 27 -11.24 0.13 -33.13
C ILE A 27 -11.97 -0.99 -32.37
N ARG A 28 -11.39 -1.46 -31.26
CA ARG A 28 -11.91 -2.59 -30.47
C ARG A 28 -13.33 -2.36 -29.94
N ASP A 29 -13.72 -1.11 -29.68
CA ASP A 29 -15.03 -0.79 -29.11
C ASP A 29 -16.17 -0.86 -30.14
N TRP A 30 -15.85 -1.08 -31.43
CA TRP A 30 -16.83 -1.16 -32.51
C TRP A 30 -17.55 -2.51 -32.54
N LYS A 31 -18.73 -2.55 -31.91
CA LYS A 31 -19.54 -3.78 -31.73
C LYS A 31 -20.03 -4.42 -33.03
N ASN A 32 -20.09 -3.66 -34.11
CA ASN A 32 -20.49 -4.12 -35.43
C ASN A 32 -19.36 -4.82 -36.21
N VAL A 33 -18.10 -4.63 -35.81
CA VAL A 33 -16.95 -5.20 -36.50
C VAL A 33 -16.66 -6.61 -36.02
N GLN A 34 -16.46 -7.50 -36.99
CA GLN A 34 -16.02 -8.87 -36.77
C GLN A 34 -14.64 -9.07 -37.39
N ILE A 35 -13.83 -9.90 -36.74
CA ILE A 35 -12.51 -10.28 -37.22
C ILE A 35 -12.41 -11.78 -37.47
N ALA A 36 -11.60 -12.18 -38.44
CA ALA A 36 -11.21 -13.55 -38.66
C ALA A 36 -9.68 -13.61 -38.79
N LEU A 37 -9.07 -14.52 -38.03
CA LEU A 37 -7.63 -14.71 -37.99
C LEU A 37 -7.23 -15.78 -39.01
N GLU A 38 -6.31 -15.44 -39.89
CA GLU A 38 -5.68 -16.33 -40.86
C GLU A 38 -4.16 -16.18 -40.72
N GLU A 39 -3.38 -17.26 -40.90
CA GLU A 39 -1.95 -17.40 -40.56
C GLU A 39 -1.19 -16.07 -40.33
N ASP A 40 -1.04 -15.25 -41.38
CA ASP A 40 -0.31 -13.97 -41.37
C ASP A 40 -1.19 -12.72 -41.52
N VAL A 41 -2.51 -12.87 -41.67
CA VAL A 41 -3.44 -11.77 -41.99
C VAL A 41 -4.69 -11.82 -41.13
N ILE A 42 -5.08 -10.65 -40.62
CA ILE A 42 -6.34 -10.44 -39.91
C ILE A 42 -7.34 -9.83 -40.89
N TRP A 43 -8.45 -10.52 -41.09
CA TRP A 43 -9.58 -10.02 -41.87
C TRP A 43 -10.58 -9.32 -40.96
N LEU A 44 -11.09 -8.19 -41.40
CA LEU A 44 -12.14 -7.45 -40.70
C LEU A 44 -13.33 -7.21 -41.63
N LYS A 45 -14.55 -7.22 -41.09
CA LYS A 45 -15.75 -6.85 -41.84
C LYS A 45 -16.80 -6.19 -40.96
N GLY A 46 -17.81 -5.61 -41.60
CA GLY A 46 -18.99 -5.06 -40.93
C GLY A 46 -18.87 -3.58 -40.58
N PHE A 47 -17.93 -2.85 -41.19
CA PHE A 47 -17.80 -1.41 -41.01
C PHE A 47 -19.01 -0.66 -41.59
N THR A 48 -19.38 0.46 -40.95
CA THR A 48 -20.33 1.42 -41.52
C THR A 48 -19.63 2.34 -42.52
N ASP A 49 -20.40 3.04 -43.37
CA ASP A 49 -19.84 4.05 -44.28
C ASP A 49 -19.04 5.13 -43.54
N GLU A 50 -19.47 5.50 -42.33
CA GLU A 50 -18.81 6.48 -41.46
C GLU A 50 -17.47 5.94 -40.92
N GLN A 51 -17.46 4.68 -40.47
CA GLN A 51 -16.24 4.03 -39.98
C GLN A 51 -15.22 3.81 -41.10
N ALA A 52 -15.68 3.48 -42.32
CA ALA A 52 -14.84 3.26 -43.50
C ALA A 52 -14.00 4.49 -43.91
N VAL A 53 -14.35 5.68 -43.43
CA VAL A 53 -13.62 6.93 -43.67
C VAL A 53 -13.03 7.54 -42.39
N SER A 54 -13.16 6.86 -41.25
CA SER A 54 -12.75 7.41 -39.96
C SER A 54 -11.22 7.49 -39.81
N SER A 55 -10.77 8.40 -38.95
CA SER A 55 -9.34 8.59 -38.67
C SER A 55 -8.71 7.38 -37.97
N GLU A 56 -9.48 6.65 -37.18
CA GLU A 56 -9.03 5.47 -36.43
C GLU A 56 -8.55 4.36 -37.36
N ILE A 57 -9.25 4.14 -38.48
CA ILE A 57 -8.82 3.19 -39.51
C ILE A 57 -7.63 3.73 -40.32
N GLN A 58 -7.63 5.03 -40.64
CA GLN A 58 -6.55 5.64 -41.45
C GLN A 58 -5.19 5.62 -40.75
N GLN A 59 -5.18 5.55 -39.41
CA GLN A 59 -3.97 5.45 -38.60
C GLN A 59 -3.43 4.01 -38.49
N LEU A 60 -4.19 2.99 -38.92
CA LEU A 60 -3.75 1.60 -38.86
C LEU A 60 -2.67 1.33 -39.93
N PRO A 61 -1.50 0.81 -39.55
CA PRO A 61 -0.45 0.50 -40.51
C PRO A 61 -0.90 -0.65 -41.43
N ASN A 62 -0.49 -0.57 -42.70
CA ASN A 62 -0.75 -1.61 -43.72
C ASN A 62 -2.23 -2.03 -43.88
N PHE A 63 -3.16 -1.19 -43.44
CA PHE A 63 -4.58 -1.46 -43.51
C PHE A 63 -5.09 -1.25 -44.94
N LEU A 64 -5.75 -2.28 -45.47
CA LEU A 64 -6.32 -2.25 -46.81
C LEU A 64 -7.84 -2.45 -46.73
N LEU A 65 -8.58 -1.42 -47.15
CA LEU A 65 -10.04 -1.44 -47.21
C LEU A 65 -10.54 -1.85 -48.59
N TYR A 66 -11.56 -2.69 -48.60
CA TYR A 66 -12.26 -3.20 -49.76
C TYR A 66 -13.76 -2.96 -49.65
N GLU A 67 -14.38 -2.73 -50.80
CA GLU A 67 -15.83 -2.79 -50.98
C GLU A 67 -16.20 -4.14 -51.58
N LEU A 68 -17.15 -4.83 -50.97
CA LEU A 68 -17.67 -6.10 -51.47
C LEU A 68 -18.73 -5.83 -52.53
N ARG A 69 -18.48 -6.31 -53.76
CA ARG A 69 -19.46 -6.28 -54.85
C ARG A 69 -19.52 -7.65 -55.52
N GLU A 70 -20.70 -8.26 -55.53
CA GLU A 70 -20.94 -9.56 -56.19
C GLU A 70 -19.95 -10.69 -55.79
N GLY A 71 -19.52 -10.73 -54.51
CA GLY A 71 -18.57 -11.74 -54.01
C GLY A 71 -17.10 -11.47 -54.34
N LEU A 72 -16.80 -10.30 -54.93
CA LEU A 72 -15.45 -9.83 -55.24
C LEU A 72 -15.10 -8.60 -54.40
N LEU A 73 -13.84 -8.51 -53.99
CA LEU A 73 -13.31 -7.42 -53.18
C LEU A 73 -12.62 -6.39 -54.09
N PHE A 74 -13.15 -5.17 -54.10
CA PHE A 74 -12.58 -4.03 -54.84
C PHE A 74 -11.90 -3.11 -53.85
N ARG A 75 -10.62 -2.75 -54.07
CA ARG A 75 -9.99 -1.70 -53.25
C ARG A 75 -10.78 -0.41 -53.38
N LYS A 76 -10.73 0.43 -52.33
CA LYS A 76 -11.30 1.78 -52.36
C LYS A 76 -10.87 2.50 -53.65
N ASP A 77 -11.86 3.01 -54.39
CA ASP A 77 -11.72 3.69 -55.68
C ASP A 77 -11.19 2.86 -56.87
N ALA A 78 -11.01 1.54 -56.73
CA ALA A 78 -10.58 0.68 -57.82
C ALA A 78 -11.77 0.18 -58.66
N LEU A 79 -11.60 0.20 -59.99
CA LEU A 79 -12.61 -0.29 -60.96
C LEU A 79 -12.50 -1.80 -61.25
N VAL A 80 -11.41 -2.44 -60.81
CA VAL A 80 -11.14 -3.86 -61.04
C VAL A 80 -11.09 -4.64 -59.72
N PRO A 81 -11.57 -5.90 -59.71
CA PRO A 81 -11.56 -6.71 -58.51
C PRO A 81 -10.12 -7.04 -58.12
N SER A 82 -9.79 -6.84 -56.85
CA SER A 82 -8.46 -7.13 -56.31
C SER A 82 -8.34 -8.56 -55.81
N LYS A 83 -9.38 -9.08 -55.14
CA LYS A 83 -9.38 -10.43 -54.54
C LYS A 83 -10.79 -11.04 -54.58
N LYS A 84 -10.87 -12.37 -54.49
CA LYS A 84 -12.11 -13.10 -54.19
C LYS A 84 -12.28 -13.21 -52.68
N VAL A 85 -13.53 -13.21 -52.20
CA VAL A 85 -13.82 -13.46 -50.78
C VAL A 85 -13.39 -14.88 -50.40
N ARG A 86 -12.70 -15.02 -49.26
CA ARG A 86 -12.34 -16.33 -48.70
C ARG A 86 -13.56 -16.95 -48.01
N THR A 87 -13.83 -18.23 -48.28
CA THR A 87 -15.03 -18.94 -47.81
C THR A 87 -14.86 -19.67 -46.48
N ALA A 88 -13.63 -19.79 -45.94
CA ALA A 88 -13.33 -20.57 -44.74
C ALA A 88 -12.89 -19.72 -43.52
N LEU A 89 -13.37 -18.47 -43.42
CA LEU A 89 -13.01 -17.57 -42.32
C LEU A 89 -13.96 -17.73 -41.11
N LEU A 90 -13.38 -17.93 -39.92
CA LEU A 90 -14.14 -17.99 -38.67
C LEU A 90 -14.28 -16.58 -38.08
N TRP A 91 -15.47 -16.00 -38.22
CA TRP A 91 -15.77 -14.65 -37.75
C TRP A 91 -16.04 -14.60 -36.26
N THR A 92 -15.30 -13.74 -35.56
CA THR A 92 -15.46 -13.47 -34.13
C THR A 92 -15.66 -11.97 -33.92
N PRO A 93 -16.56 -11.51 -33.04
CA PRO A 93 -16.66 -10.10 -32.67
C PRO A 93 -15.31 -9.56 -32.18
N ILE A 94 -14.94 -8.34 -32.60
CA ILE A 94 -13.61 -7.76 -32.33
C ILE A 94 -13.30 -7.66 -30.82
N ASP A 95 -14.32 -7.37 -30.01
CA ASP A 95 -14.20 -7.27 -28.55
C ASP A 95 -13.93 -8.61 -27.85
N LYS A 96 -14.37 -9.72 -28.47
CA LYS A 96 -14.10 -11.08 -27.98
C LYS A 96 -12.75 -11.62 -28.44
N ALA A 97 -12.28 -11.17 -29.61
CA ALA A 97 -11.00 -11.61 -30.15
C ALA A 97 -9.83 -10.85 -29.50
N LEU A 98 -9.97 -9.54 -29.26
CA LEU A 98 -8.96 -8.69 -28.61
C LEU A 98 -9.21 -8.56 -27.10
N ARG A 99 -9.23 -9.68 -26.37
CA ARG A 99 -9.41 -9.66 -24.91
C ARG A 99 -8.18 -9.08 -24.22
N LEU A 100 -8.38 -8.02 -23.43
CA LEU A 100 -7.37 -7.61 -22.46
C LEU A 100 -7.29 -8.63 -21.35
N THR A 101 -6.18 -9.35 -21.27
CA THR A 101 -5.79 -10.01 -20.04
C THR A 101 -5.15 -8.97 -19.14
N PHE A 102 -5.84 -8.55 -18.10
CA PHE A 102 -5.16 -7.85 -17.02
C PHE A 102 -4.21 -8.86 -16.37
N PRO A 103 -2.98 -8.47 -16.00
CA PRO A 103 -2.19 -9.29 -15.10
C PRO A 103 -3.08 -9.58 -13.87
N PRO A 104 -3.02 -10.80 -13.30
CA PRO A 104 -3.72 -11.08 -12.07
C PRO A 104 -3.36 -9.97 -11.09
N SER A 105 -4.38 -9.24 -10.63
CA SER A 105 -4.22 -8.26 -9.57
C SER A 105 -3.41 -8.94 -8.48
N ASN A 106 -2.21 -8.42 -8.18
CA ASN A 106 -1.49 -8.85 -7.00
C ASN A 106 -2.27 -8.32 -5.79
N GLN A 107 -3.36 -9.02 -5.48
CA GLN A 107 -3.90 -9.08 -4.14
C GLN A 107 -2.79 -9.72 -3.34
N ASN A 108 -1.81 -8.92 -2.90
CA ASN A 108 -0.96 -9.27 -1.78
C ASN A 108 -1.93 -9.52 -0.63
N PHE A 109 -2.43 -10.75 -0.55
CA PHE A 109 -2.79 -11.40 0.68
C PHE A 109 -1.50 -11.40 1.48
N PHE A 110 -1.23 -10.28 2.15
CA PHE A 110 -0.45 -10.32 3.37
C PHE A 110 -1.11 -11.43 4.18
N GLY A 111 -0.36 -12.50 4.48
CA GLY A 111 -0.87 -13.56 5.33
C GLY A 111 -1.45 -12.88 6.56
N ILE A 112 -2.76 -12.98 6.75
CA ILE A 112 -3.47 -12.39 7.91
C ILE A 112 -2.97 -12.99 9.24
N ASP A 113 -2.11 -14.00 9.15
CA ASP A 113 -1.40 -14.65 10.25
C ASP A 113 0.06 -14.22 10.39
N GLU A 114 0.62 -13.41 9.48
CA GLU A 114 1.97 -12.86 9.65
C GLU A 114 1.95 -11.82 10.77
N LYS A 115 2.52 -12.22 11.91
CA LYS A 115 2.75 -11.32 13.03
C LYS A 115 4.00 -10.52 12.72
N ILE A 116 3.81 -9.22 12.45
CA ILE A 116 4.93 -8.29 12.38
C ILE A 116 5.60 -8.24 13.76
N GLU A 117 6.86 -8.66 13.83
CA GLU A 117 7.69 -8.47 15.01
C GLU A 117 8.06 -7.00 15.14
N LEU A 118 7.86 -6.44 16.34
CA LEU A 118 8.13 -5.03 16.59
C LEU A 118 9.62 -4.88 16.94
N HIS A 119 10.35 -4.18 16.08
CA HIS A 119 11.74 -3.83 16.32
C HIS A 119 11.88 -2.33 16.62
N LEU A 120 12.70 -2.03 17.64
CA LEU A 120 13.21 -0.69 17.85
C LEU A 120 14.54 -0.56 17.11
N LYS A 121 14.74 0.58 16.45
CA LYS A 121 16.00 0.89 15.75
C LYS A 121 16.72 2.05 16.44
N PRO A 122 18.06 2.10 16.39
CA PRO A 122 18.80 3.28 16.77
C PRO A 122 18.27 4.52 16.04
N SER A 123 18.04 5.60 16.78
CA SER A 123 17.58 6.89 16.26
C SER A 123 18.76 7.80 15.99
N GLU A 124 18.75 8.48 14.85
CA GLU A 124 19.69 9.57 14.54
C GLU A 124 19.25 10.91 15.15
N GLU A 125 17.97 11.00 15.54
CA GLU A 125 17.40 12.19 16.18
C GLU A 125 17.64 12.13 17.70
N GLU A 126 18.21 13.20 18.25
CA GLU A 126 18.41 13.35 19.68
C GLU A 126 17.08 13.72 20.36
N GLN A 127 16.69 12.94 21.38
CA GLN A 127 15.44 13.13 22.13
C GLN A 127 15.74 13.32 23.62
N PRO A 128 15.10 14.29 24.29
CA PRO A 128 15.34 14.53 25.71
C PRO A 128 14.85 13.35 26.56
N ALA A 129 15.70 12.88 27.47
CA ALA A 129 15.31 11.87 28.44
C ALA A 129 14.29 12.45 29.44
N THR A 130 13.15 11.77 29.59
CA THR A 130 12.03 12.18 30.45
C THR A 130 11.70 11.15 31.52
N ALA A 131 12.28 9.95 31.44
CA ALA A 131 12.16 8.92 32.46
C ALA A 131 13.48 8.18 32.70
N LEU A 132 13.63 7.59 33.89
CA LEU A 132 14.82 6.87 34.33
C LEU A 132 14.41 5.60 35.09
N LEU A 133 14.93 4.46 34.67
CA LEU A 133 14.77 3.18 35.35
C LEU A 133 16.07 2.79 36.06
N SER A 134 16.06 2.81 37.39
CA SER A 134 17.22 2.55 38.24
C SER A 134 16.97 1.38 39.19
N SER A 135 18.05 0.71 39.61
CA SER A 135 17.98 -0.33 40.64
C SER A 135 17.67 0.29 42.01
N MET A 136 16.69 -0.25 42.74
CA MET A 136 16.37 0.22 44.10
C MET A 136 17.57 0.11 45.04
N ALA A 137 18.35 -0.96 44.92
CA ALA A 137 19.51 -1.22 45.78
C ALA A 137 20.63 -0.18 45.61
N GLU A 138 20.81 0.34 44.40
CA GLU A 138 21.88 1.30 44.07
C GLU A 138 21.53 2.74 44.48
N ILE A 139 20.23 3.07 44.53
CA ILE A 139 19.77 4.45 44.72
C ILE A 139 19.28 4.75 46.15
N LYS A 140 19.10 3.72 46.98
CA LYS A 140 18.48 3.84 48.31
C LYS A 140 19.16 4.85 49.23
N GLU A 141 20.49 4.91 49.24
CA GLU A 141 21.22 5.84 50.11
C GLU A 141 21.22 7.25 49.51
N THR A 142 21.42 7.33 48.20
CA THR A 142 21.49 8.59 47.46
C THR A 142 20.17 9.36 47.53
N ILE A 143 19.03 8.68 47.41
CA ILE A 143 17.71 9.34 47.39
C ILE A 143 17.36 10.01 48.72
N ILE A 144 17.85 9.46 49.84
CA ILE A 144 17.63 10.02 51.18
C ILE A 144 18.45 11.31 51.37
N ALA A 145 19.59 11.42 50.70
CA ALA A 145 20.46 12.61 50.73
C ALA A 145 19.98 13.74 49.81
N LEU A 146 19.00 13.50 48.94
CA LEU A 146 18.54 14.50 47.97
C LEU A 146 17.61 15.55 48.60
N PRO A 147 17.72 16.84 48.19
CA PRO A 147 16.79 17.87 48.61
C PRO A 147 15.34 17.58 48.17
N LYS A 148 14.39 17.85 49.06
CA LYS A 148 12.94 17.63 48.85
C LYS A 148 12.42 18.21 47.53
N PHE A 149 12.82 19.44 47.18
CA PHE A 149 12.35 20.13 45.97
C PHE A 149 12.73 19.42 44.66
N LYS A 150 13.79 18.58 44.66
CA LYS A 150 14.16 17.77 43.50
C LYS A 150 13.23 16.56 43.35
N LEU A 151 12.83 15.97 44.48
CA LEU A 151 11.98 14.78 44.52
C LEU A 151 10.53 15.11 44.16
N GLU A 152 9.99 16.22 44.66
CA GLU A 152 8.57 16.59 44.47
C GLU A 152 8.18 16.85 43.01
N LYS A 153 9.16 17.08 42.13
CA LYS A 153 8.95 17.26 40.69
C LYS A 153 8.79 15.95 39.92
N LEU A 154 9.00 14.82 40.58
CA LEU A 154 9.06 13.51 39.96
C LEU A 154 7.93 12.63 40.46
N ASP A 155 7.37 11.89 39.52
CA ASP A 155 6.48 10.77 39.79
C ASP A 155 7.26 9.48 39.65
N TRP A 156 6.89 8.46 40.40
CA TRP A 156 7.60 7.19 40.38
C TRP A 156 6.68 6.01 40.63
N ILE A 157 7.14 4.84 40.16
CA ILE A 157 6.54 3.54 40.39
C ILE A 157 7.66 2.50 40.56
N VAL A 158 7.36 1.42 41.27
CA VAL A 158 8.27 0.29 41.43
C VAL A 158 7.86 -0.84 40.48
N ILE A 159 8.81 -1.31 39.67
CA ILE A 159 8.64 -2.41 38.72
C ILE A 159 9.65 -3.49 39.09
N ASN A 160 9.16 -4.58 39.69
CA ASN A 160 10.02 -5.58 40.34
C ASN A 160 11.03 -4.85 41.25
N ASP A 161 12.34 -5.09 41.15
CA ASP A 161 13.38 -4.46 41.98
C ASP A 161 13.93 -3.13 41.45
N LYS A 162 13.23 -2.51 40.49
CA LYS A 162 13.63 -1.24 39.89
C LYS A 162 12.63 -0.14 40.18
N ALA A 163 13.12 1.08 40.31
CA ALA A 163 12.31 2.28 40.38
C ALA A 163 12.31 2.96 39.01
N LEU A 164 11.12 3.21 38.46
CA LEU A 164 10.92 4.06 37.30
C LEU A 164 10.53 5.45 37.78
N PHE A 165 11.34 6.45 37.43
CA PHE A 165 11.09 7.86 37.69
C PHE A 165 10.66 8.55 36.40
N ILE A 166 9.65 9.43 36.47
CA ILE A 166 9.16 10.23 35.35
C ILE A 166 9.08 11.69 35.79
N GLY A 167 9.61 12.59 34.96
CA GLY A 167 9.52 14.04 35.16
C GLY A 167 10.83 14.75 34.83
N ASN A 168 10.86 16.06 35.07
CA ASN A 168 11.98 16.93 34.70
C ASN A 168 12.26 17.94 35.84
N PRO A 169 13.52 18.06 36.33
CA PRO A 169 14.73 17.36 35.90
C PRO A 169 14.82 15.93 36.42
N LEU A 170 15.38 15.04 35.60
CA LEU A 170 15.73 13.69 36.01
C LEU A 170 16.83 13.70 37.09
N LEU A 171 16.80 12.69 37.95
CA LEU A 171 17.83 12.46 38.96
C LEU A 171 19.06 11.82 38.30
N SER A 172 20.25 12.18 38.74
CA SER A 172 21.52 11.62 38.24
C SER A 172 21.82 10.25 38.87
N PHE A 173 20.86 9.32 38.78
CA PHE A 173 21.04 7.94 39.26
C PHE A 173 21.57 7.02 38.16
N PRO A 174 22.32 5.96 38.51
CA PRO A 174 22.66 4.91 37.55
C PRO A 174 21.39 4.22 37.06
N GLY A 175 21.29 3.97 35.76
CA GLY A 175 20.11 3.34 35.19
C GLY A 175 19.98 3.51 33.69
N LYS A 176 18.85 3.02 33.15
CA LYS A 176 18.47 3.21 31.75
C LYS A 176 17.52 4.40 31.63
N THR A 177 17.83 5.32 30.72
CA THR A 177 16.96 6.46 30.42
C THR A 177 15.99 6.14 29.30
N TYR A 178 14.83 6.79 29.37
CA TYR A 178 13.76 6.68 28.40
C TYR A 178 13.28 8.07 28.00
N TRP A 179 12.81 8.19 26.76
CA TRP A 179 12.14 9.37 26.24
C TRP A 179 10.68 9.04 25.91
N THR A 180 9.87 10.08 25.83
CA THR A 180 8.42 9.96 25.67
C THR A 180 7.98 10.26 24.25
N LYS A 181 7.14 9.39 23.67
CA LYS A 181 6.47 9.60 22.38
C LYS A 181 5.04 9.08 22.44
N ASP A 182 4.04 9.96 22.30
CA ASP A 182 2.61 9.61 22.27
C ASP A 182 2.11 8.63 23.35
N GLY A 183 2.64 8.68 24.58
CA GLY A 183 2.28 7.72 25.64
C GLY A 183 3.15 6.45 25.72
N HIS A 184 4.20 6.38 24.89
CA HIS A 184 5.26 5.37 24.98
C HIS A 184 6.47 5.91 25.73
N LEU A 185 7.12 5.04 26.50
CA LEU A 185 8.44 5.24 27.08
C LEU A 185 9.43 4.37 26.30
N LEU A 186 10.22 5.00 25.44
CA LEU A 186 11.19 4.36 24.57
C LEU A 186 12.60 4.51 25.15
N PRO A 187 13.47 3.49 25.09
CA PRO A 187 14.87 3.65 25.50
C PRO A 187 15.53 4.81 24.76
N THR A 188 16.29 5.66 25.46
CA THR A 188 17.00 6.79 24.84
C THR A 188 17.94 6.27 23.75
N GLY A 189 17.95 6.94 22.60
CA GLY A 189 18.72 6.53 21.42
C GLY A 189 18.00 5.52 20.52
N PHE A 190 16.77 5.12 20.83
CA PHE A 190 15.96 4.24 20.00
C PHE A 190 14.62 4.87 19.60
N ASP A 191 14.10 4.53 18.43
CA ASP A 191 12.72 4.83 18.00
C ASP A 191 12.11 3.61 17.31
N PHE A 192 10.80 3.64 17.09
CA PHE A 192 10.12 2.66 16.26
C PHE A 192 10.69 2.64 14.84
N GLU A 193 10.79 1.44 14.26
CA GLU A 193 11.27 1.27 12.89
C GLU A 193 10.48 2.11 11.89
N PHE A 194 9.16 2.13 12.03
CA PHE A 194 8.23 2.91 11.22
C PHE A 194 7.56 4.01 12.05
N LYS A 195 7.56 5.24 11.52
CA LYS A 195 7.06 6.44 12.22
C LYS A 195 5.57 6.37 12.59
N ASN A 196 4.77 5.65 11.81
CA ASN A 196 3.32 5.50 12.01
C ASN A 196 2.94 4.42 13.04
N LEU A 197 3.90 3.63 13.55
CA LEU A 197 3.59 2.56 14.50
C LEU A 197 3.09 3.08 15.84
N SER A 198 3.57 4.23 16.29
CA SER A 198 3.20 4.82 17.60
C SER A 198 1.67 4.82 17.83
N SER A 199 0.92 5.42 16.90
CA SER A 199 -0.54 5.50 17.02
C SER A 199 -1.24 4.15 16.90
N LEU A 200 -0.72 3.23 16.09
CA LEU A 200 -1.24 1.87 15.93
C LEU A 200 -1.02 1.05 17.22
N LEU A 201 0.14 1.18 17.84
CA LEU A 201 0.51 0.50 19.07
C LEU A 201 -0.26 1.03 20.27
N GLN A 202 -0.50 2.34 20.34
CA GLN A 202 -1.44 2.90 21.32
C GLN A 202 -2.83 2.27 21.18
N ARG A 203 -3.40 2.22 19.96
CA ARG A 203 -4.72 1.60 19.76
C ARG A 203 -4.75 0.12 20.14
N LYS A 204 -3.67 -0.61 19.87
CA LYS A 204 -3.57 -2.05 20.16
C LYS A 204 -3.42 -2.36 21.64
N TYR A 205 -2.53 -1.64 22.34
CA TYR A 205 -2.13 -1.97 23.71
C TYR A 205 -2.71 -1.05 24.78
N ASN A 206 -3.20 0.13 24.41
CA ASN A 206 -3.61 1.19 25.33
C ASN A 206 -4.73 2.05 24.72
N ALA A 207 -5.83 1.42 24.31
CA ALA A 207 -6.94 2.12 23.64
C ALA A 207 -7.57 3.23 24.51
N GLY A 208 -7.51 3.09 25.83
CA GLY A 208 -7.99 4.08 26.81
C GLY A 208 -7.04 5.26 27.05
N GLN A 209 -5.79 5.21 26.56
CA GLN A 209 -4.73 6.20 26.77
C GLN A 209 -4.42 6.51 28.25
N ASP A 210 -4.84 5.63 29.15
CA ASP A 210 -4.68 5.70 30.61
C ASP A 210 -3.36 5.07 31.07
N GLN A 211 -2.64 4.39 30.19
CA GLN A 211 -1.38 3.72 30.52
C GLN A 211 -0.16 4.38 29.87
N TRP A 212 1.01 4.15 30.47
CA TRP A 212 2.31 4.27 29.83
C TRP A 212 2.72 2.91 29.25
N LEU A 213 3.22 2.91 28.02
CA LEU A 213 3.77 1.71 27.38
C LEU A 213 5.29 1.76 27.45
N LEU A 214 5.88 1.00 28.39
CA LEU A 214 7.33 0.92 28.59
C LEU A 214 7.93 -0.15 27.68
N TRP A 215 8.79 0.26 26.75
CA TRP A 215 9.42 -0.63 25.78
C TRP A 215 10.83 -1.01 26.19
N ASN A 216 11.18 -2.28 26.00
CA ASN A 216 12.57 -2.72 26.03
C ASN A 216 13.17 -2.71 24.62
N GLU A 217 14.50 -2.69 24.55
CA GLU A 217 15.27 -2.75 23.29
C GLU A 217 14.93 -3.97 22.43
N ASN A 218 14.47 -5.07 23.04
CA ASN A 218 14.05 -6.29 22.36
C ASN A 218 12.61 -6.24 21.79
N GLY A 219 11.92 -5.11 21.87
CA GLY A 219 10.55 -4.95 21.37
C GLY A 219 9.45 -5.45 22.32
N SER A 220 9.81 -5.99 23.49
CA SER A 220 8.83 -6.30 24.54
C SER A 220 8.25 -5.03 25.17
N VAL A 221 6.97 -5.07 25.52
CA VAL A 221 6.24 -3.93 26.11
C VAL A 221 5.67 -4.32 27.48
N LEU A 222 5.77 -3.40 28.43
CA LEU A 222 5.12 -3.46 29.73
C LEU A 222 4.13 -2.30 29.85
N ASN A 223 2.88 -2.61 30.21
CA ASN A 223 1.84 -1.63 30.43
C ASN A 223 1.86 -1.16 31.89
N LEU A 224 1.91 0.16 32.10
CA LEU A 224 1.94 0.77 33.42
C LEU A 224 0.75 1.73 33.54
N ASN A 225 -0.15 1.51 34.48
CA ASN A 225 -1.26 2.46 34.68
C ASN A 225 -0.70 3.80 35.19
N LYS A 226 -1.16 4.91 34.62
CA LYS A 226 -0.76 6.26 35.07
C LYS A 226 -1.17 6.53 36.51
N ASP A 227 -2.28 5.94 36.96
CA ASP A 227 -2.78 6.12 38.33
C ASP A 227 -1.94 5.40 39.39
N ASP A 228 -1.12 4.43 39.00
CA ASP A 228 -0.22 3.72 39.91
C ASP A 228 1.03 4.54 40.29
N PHE A 229 1.29 5.63 39.56
CA PHE A 229 2.40 6.52 39.83
C PHE A 229 2.12 7.38 41.06
N ARG A 230 3.12 7.47 41.93
CA ARG A 230 3.06 8.27 43.15
C ARG A 230 4.03 9.42 43.06
N LYS A 231 3.74 10.51 43.77
CA LYS A 231 4.71 11.59 43.96
C LYS A 231 5.92 11.07 44.74
N LEU A 232 7.11 11.38 44.25
CA LEU A 232 8.35 10.96 44.88
C LEU A 232 8.66 11.82 46.11
N SER A 233 8.91 11.14 47.22
CA SER A 233 9.37 11.73 48.47
C SER A 233 10.23 10.71 49.21
N VAL A 234 11.10 11.16 50.12
CA VAL A 234 11.89 10.25 50.96
C VAL A 234 10.98 9.31 51.75
N SER A 235 9.85 9.81 52.25
CA SER A 235 8.87 9.01 52.98
C SER A 235 8.20 7.95 52.11
N SER A 236 7.72 8.32 50.92
CA SER A 236 7.08 7.36 50.00
C SER A 236 8.06 6.28 49.55
N PHE A 237 9.33 6.61 49.35
CA PHE A 237 10.39 5.64 49.05
C PHE A 237 10.62 4.65 50.19
N ARG A 238 10.88 5.14 51.42
CA ARG A 238 11.13 4.30 52.61
C ARG A 238 9.98 3.36 52.95
N LEU A 239 8.74 3.85 52.84
CA LEU A 239 7.56 3.01 53.10
C LEU A 239 7.46 1.85 52.10
N THR A 240 7.81 2.12 50.84
CA THR A 240 7.75 1.12 49.76
C THR A 240 8.89 0.11 49.87
N GLU A 241 10.09 0.55 50.27
CA GLU A 241 11.23 -0.33 50.54
C GLU A 241 10.93 -1.30 51.69
N LYS A 242 10.43 -0.80 52.83
CA LYS A 242 10.07 -1.64 53.98
C LYS A 242 8.98 -2.66 53.65
N ALA A 243 7.99 -2.27 52.84
CA ALA A 243 6.93 -3.18 52.42
C ALA A 243 7.44 -4.37 51.61
N LYS A 244 8.56 -4.20 50.89
CA LYS A 244 9.21 -5.29 50.15
C LYS A 244 10.03 -6.22 51.03
N GLU A 245 10.66 -5.72 52.10
CA GLU A 245 11.43 -6.56 53.04
C GLU A 245 10.54 -7.56 53.80
N TRP A 246 9.21 -7.36 53.79
CA TRP A 246 8.23 -8.21 54.48
C TRP A 246 7.45 -9.15 53.55
N MET A 247 7.70 -9.13 52.24
CA MET A 247 7.15 -10.08 51.26
C MET A 247 8.18 -11.17 50.93
#